data_AF-A0A8T3ZQ58-F1
#
_entry.id   AF-A0A8T3ZQ58-F1
#
_cell.length_a   1.000
_cell.length_b   1.000
_cell.length_c   1.000
_cell.angle_alpha   90.00
_cell.angle_beta   90.00
_cell.angle_gamma   90.00
#
_symmetry.space_group_name_H-M   'P 1'
#
loop_
_entity.id
_entity.type
_entity.pdbx_description
1 polymer ?
#
loop_
_entity_poly.entity_id
_entity_poly.type
_entity_poly.pdbx_seq_one_letter_code
_entity_poly.pdbx_strand_id
1 'polypeptide(L)'
;MSYKTLFQKTYDLVRWIYPTVSKFPRSQRTVLSERIELISLRLLEMVIDFSEKDTKDYRKKILNEVHKLQILLRLCKDLSFLKFKQYEYASSLLAGISGILDYRDSKSKTEDSKLGEIGSVGGGVAQKMVLSAGFRILGYGSTSFSLQESVQGA
;
A
#
# COMPACT_ATOMS: atom_id res chain seq x y z
N MET A 1 1.72 4.03 16.73
CA MET A 1 1.07 4.72 15.60
C MET A 1 -0.37 4.97 16.02
N SER A 2 -0.82 6.23 16.10
CA SER A 2 -2.08 6.55 16.78
C SER A 2 -3.28 6.28 15.87
N TYR A 3 -4.16 5.36 16.26
CA TYR A 3 -5.46 5.09 15.62
C TYR A 3 -6.20 6.39 15.23
N LYS A 4 -6.10 7.40 16.10
CA LYS A 4 -6.62 8.77 15.89
C LYS A 4 -6.24 9.36 14.54
N THR A 5 -4.99 9.22 14.09
CA THR A 5 -4.52 9.80 12.82
C THR A 5 -5.07 9.05 11.61
N LEU A 6 -5.20 7.72 11.71
CA LEU A 6 -5.80 6.89 10.66
C LEU A 6 -7.30 7.19 10.51
N PHE A 7 -8.01 7.26 11.64
CA PHE A 7 -9.42 7.61 11.70
C PHE A 7 -9.67 9.00 11.09
N GLN A 8 -8.88 10.01 11.46
CA GLN A 8 -9.04 11.36 10.95
C GLN A 8 -8.86 11.43 9.42
N LYS A 9 -7.82 10.80 8.86
CA LYS A 9 -7.62 10.77 7.40
C LYS A 9 -8.75 10.03 6.67
N THR A 10 -9.25 8.95 7.26
CA THR A 10 -10.36 8.18 6.70
C THR A 10 -11.66 9.00 6.72
N TYR A 11 -11.91 9.73 7.80
CA TYR A 11 -13.04 10.64 7.92
C TYR A 11 -12.97 11.77 6.89
N ASP A 12 -11.80 12.39 6.71
CA ASP A 12 -11.58 13.44 5.70
C ASP A 12 -11.83 12.91 4.27
N LEU A 13 -11.41 11.66 3.99
CA LEU A 13 -11.70 10.98 2.73
C LEU A 13 -13.20 10.81 2.51
N VAL A 14 -13.93 10.25 3.49
CA VAL A 14 -15.38 10.05 3.40
C VAL A 14 -16.10 11.38 3.19
N ARG A 15 -15.73 12.41 3.97
CA ARG A 15 -16.28 13.77 3.86
C ARG A 15 -16.07 14.38 2.47
N TRP A 16 -14.96 14.07 1.82
CA TRP A 16 -14.67 14.54 0.47
C TRP A 16 -15.45 13.75 -0.61
N ILE A 17 -15.69 12.46 -0.40
CA ILE A 17 -16.35 11.59 -1.37
C ILE A 17 -17.82 11.95 -1.55
N TYR A 18 -18.59 12.17 -0.46
CA TYR A 18 -20.01 12.50 -0.52
C TYR A 18 -20.37 13.65 -1.49
N PRO A 19 -19.79 14.86 -1.38
CA PRO A 19 -20.11 15.96 -2.29
C PRO A 19 -19.54 15.75 -3.70
N THR A 20 -18.54 14.88 -3.86
CA THR A 20 -17.91 14.59 -5.15
C THR A 20 -18.77 13.63 -5.97
N VAL A 21 -19.18 12.53 -5.35
CA VAL A 21 -20.15 11.58 -5.92
C VAL A 21 -21.50 12.26 -6.16
N SER A 22 -21.84 13.22 -5.29
CA SER A 22 -22.78 14.35 -5.43
C SER A 22 -23.03 14.87 -6.87
N LYS A 23 -21.96 14.97 -7.64
CA LYS A 23 -21.90 15.77 -8.88
C LYS A 23 -21.93 14.93 -10.15
N PHE A 24 -22.00 13.62 -10.04
CA PHE A 24 -21.96 12.74 -11.21
C PHE A 24 -23.25 12.85 -12.05
N PRO A 25 -23.17 12.71 -13.39
CA PRO A 25 -24.33 12.75 -14.27
C PRO A 25 -25.21 11.50 -14.11
N ARG A 26 -26.54 11.70 -14.07
CA ARG A 26 -27.56 10.70 -13.68
C ARG A 26 -27.52 9.39 -14.50
N SER A 27 -27.05 9.43 -15.74
CA SER A 27 -27.13 8.31 -16.70
C SER A 27 -26.14 7.17 -16.46
N GLN A 28 -25.02 7.41 -15.76
CA GLN A 28 -24.03 6.37 -15.41
C GLN A 28 -23.62 6.38 -13.94
N ARG A 29 -24.20 7.31 -13.16
CA ARG A 29 -23.88 7.52 -11.76
C ARG A 29 -24.24 6.35 -10.88
N THR A 30 -25.47 5.84 -10.96
CA THR A 30 -26.11 5.08 -9.87
C THR A 30 -25.24 3.95 -9.31
N VAL A 31 -24.77 3.04 -10.17
CA VAL A 31 -24.00 1.88 -9.69
C VAL A 31 -22.61 2.26 -9.20
N LEU A 32 -21.91 3.17 -9.90
CA LEU A 32 -20.55 3.54 -9.55
C LEU A 32 -20.50 4.46 -8.32
N SER A 33 -21.44 5.40 -8.22
CA SER A 33 -21.61 6.28 -7.06
C SER A 33 -21.90 5.49 -5.80
N GLU A 34 -22.91 4.61 -5.86
CA GLU A 34 -23.29 3.79 -4.72
C GLU A 34 -22.14 2.89 -4.30
N ARG A 35 -21.41 2.30 -5.27
CA ARG A 35 -20.27 1.44 -4.96
C ARG A 35 -19.15 2.20 -4.24
N ILE A 36 -18.85 3.43 -4.67
CA ILE A 36 -17.84 4.27 -4.02
C ILE A 36 -18.27 4.66 -2.61
N GLU A 37 -19.52 5.09 -2.44
CA GLU A 37 -20.08 5.44 -1.11
C GLU A 37 -20.04 4.24 -0.15
N LEU A 38 -20.48 3.07 -0.60
CA LEU A 38 -20.46 1.84 0.20
C LEU A 38 -19.05 1.42 0.61
N ILE A 39 -18.08 1.46 -0.31
CA ILE A 39 -16.68 1.13 0.01
C ILE A 39 -16.10 2.16 0.99
N SER A 40 -16.44 3.43 0.83
CA SER A 40 -15.97 4.51 1.72
C SER A 40 -16.49 4.34 3.14
N LEU A 41 -17.78 4.04 3.30
CA LEU A 41 -18.40 3.75 4.59
C LEU A 41 -17.81 2.48 5.21
N ARG A 42 -17.65 1.42 4.43
CA ARG A 42 -16.98 0.19 4.89
C ARG A 42 -15.55 0.46 5.36
N LEU A 43 -14.81 1.33 4.67
CA LEU A 43 -13.45 1.73 5.06
C LEU A 43 -13.46 2.40 6.44
N LEU A 44 -14.43 3.29 6.68
CA LEU A 44 -14.61 3.92 7.99
C LEU A 44 -14.94 2.90 9.08
N GLU A 45 -15.89 2.00 8.84
CA GLU A 45 -16.23 0.90 9.76
C GLU A 45 -15.02 0.02 10.07
N MET A 46 -14.26 -0.38 9.04
CA MET A 46 -13.08 -1.21 9.27
C MET A 46 -12.01 -0.47 10.07
N VAL A 47 -11.85 0.84 9.89
CA VAL A 47 -10.91 1.63 10.68
C VAL A 47 -11.37 1.73 12.12
N ILE A 48 -12.67 1.86 12.41
CA ILE A 48 -13.21 1.83 13.78
C ILE A 48 -12.85 0.51 14.46
N ASP A 49 -13.17 -0.61 13.79
CA ASP A 49 -12.83 -1.96 14.26
C ASP A 49 -11.32 -2.19 14.42
N PHE A 50 -10.49 -1.48 13.66
CA PHE A 50 -9.03 -1.57 13.74
C PHE A 50 -8.49 -1.12 15.10
N SER A 51 -9.21 -0.25 15.82
CA SER A 51 -8.84 0.14 17.18
C SER A 51 -8.79 -1.05 18.14
N GLU A 52 -9.61 -2.08 17.88
CA GLU A 52 -9.70 -3.29 18.72
C GLU A 52 -8.97 -4.48 18.10
N LYS A 53 -8.99 -4.59 16.77
CA LYS A 53 -8.51 -5.76 16.00
C LYS A 53 -7.20 -5.47 15.24
N ASP A 54 -6.21 -4.81 15.86
CA ASP A 54 -4.92 -4.45 15.23
C ASP A 54 -4.04 -5.68 14.89
N THR A 55 -4.50 -6.48 13.93
CA THR A 55 -3.87 -7.70 13.41
C THR A 55 -3.36 -7.47 12.00
N LYS A 56 -2.28 -8.16 11.61
CA LYS A 56 -1.70 -8.07 10.25
C LYS A 56 -2.73 -8.37 9.15
N ASP A 57 -3.57 -9.39 9.33
CA ASP A 57 -4.59 -9.75 8.35
C ASP A 57 -5.67 -8.69 8.20
N TYR A 58 -6.03 -8.04 9.31
CA TYR A 58 -7.02 -6.98 9.32
C TYR A 58 -6.49 -5.72 8.62
N ARG A 59 -5.22 -5.37 8.82
CA ARG A 59 -4.54 -4.31 8.05
C ARG A 59 -4.56 -4.59 6.55
N LYS A 60 -4.24 -5.83 6.14
CA LYS A 60 -4.30 -6.25 4.72
C LYS A 60 -5.70 -6.09 4.14
N LYS A 61 -6.75 -6.42 4.90
CA LYS A 61 -8.15 -6.21 4.48
C LYS A 61 -8.44 -4.73 4.24
N ILE A 62 -8.04 -3.85 5.16
CA ILE A 62 -8.21 -2.39 4.99
C ILE A 62 -7.45 -1.89 3.76
N LEU A 63 -6.18 -2.30 3.60
CA LEU A 63 -5.36 -1.94 2.43
C LEU A 63 -6.00 -2.38 1.11
N ASN A 64 -6.57 -3.59 1.06
CA ASN A 64 -7.26 -4.07 -0.14
C ASN A 64 -8.47 -3.19 -0.49
N GLU A 65 -9.22 -2.72 0.50
CA GLU A 65 -10.36 -1.83 0.28
C GLU A 65 -9.93 -0.41 -0.14
N VAL A 66 -8.80 0.09 0.39
CA VAL A 66 -8.15 1.32 -0.09
C VAL A 66 -7.77 1.18 -1.57
N HIS A 67 -7.14 0.07 -1.98
CA HIS A 67 -6.75 -0.17 -3.37
C HIS A 67 -7.96 -0.29 -4.31
N LYS A 68 -9.04 -0.95 -3.87
CA LYS A 68 -10.30 -0.98 -4.64
C LYS A 68 -10.82 0.43 -4.88
N LEU A 69 -10.80 1.28 -3.86
CA LEU A 69 -11.25 2.66 -3.97
C LEU A 69 -10.36 3.49 -4.91
N GLN A 70 -9.04 3.29 -4.88
CA GLN A 70 -8.11 3.93 -5.84
C GLN A 70 -8.44 3.57 -7.30
N ILE A 71 -8.70 2.29 -7.58
CA ILE A 71 -9.04 1.82 -8.94
C ILE A 71 -10.38 2.42 -9.38
N LEU A 72 -11.39 2.46 -8.50
CA LEU A 72 -12.68 3.07 -8.82
C LEU A 72 -12.57 4.57 -9.09
N LEU A 73 -11.73 5.30 -8.34
CA LEU A 73 -11.47 6.72 -8.60
C LEU A 73 -10.70 6.96 -9.89
N ARG A 74 -9.78 6.05 -10.25
CA ARG A 74 -9.10 6.08 -11.55
C ARG A 74 -10.10 5.88 -12.69
N LEU A 75 -11.02 4.92 -12.55
CA LEU A 75 -12.11 4.74 -13.51
C LEU A 75 -13.00 5.99 -13.62
N CYS A 76 -13.33 6.64 -12.50
CA CYS A 76 -14.08 7.90 -12.52
C CYS A 76 -13.34 9.03 -13.26
N LYS A 77 -12.02 9.08 -13.14
CA LYS A 77 -11.18 10.02 -13.88
C LYS A 77 -11.20 9.69 -15.37
N ASP A 78 -11.05 8.43 -15.75
CA ASP A 78 -11.04 7.98 -17.15
C ASP A 78 -12.40 8.23 -17.83
N LEU A 79 -13.50 8.09 -17.07
CA LEU A 79 -14.86 8.47 -17.50
C LEU A 79 -15.12 9.99 -17.46
N SER A 80 -14.10 10.81 -17.16
CA SER A 80 -14.20 12.28 -17.06
C SER A 80 -15.20 12.80 -16.03
N PHE A 81 -15.57 11.99 -15.02
CA PHE A 81 -16.41 12.44 -13.89
C PHE A 81 -15.64 13.30 -12.89
N LEU A 82 -14.32 13.13 -12.83
CA LEU A 82 -13.42 13.88 -11.94
C LEU A 82 -12.44 14.73 -12.72
N LYS A 83 -12.26 15.98 -12.28
CA LYS A 83 -11.17 16.84 -12.78
C LYS A 83 -9.82 16.33 -12.27
N PHE A 84 -8.75 16.58 -13.00
CA PHE A 84 -7.40 16.15 -12.63
C PHE A 84 -7.00 16.56 -11.19
N LYS A 85 -7.28 17.81 -10.78
CA LYS A 85 -7.02 18.31 -9.42
C LYS A 85 -7.79 17.55 -8.33
N GLN A 86 -9.01 17.11 -8.63
CA GLN A 86 -9.84 16.35 -7.69
C GLN A 86 -9.30 14.93 -7.52
N TYR A 87 -8.89 14.29 -8.62
CA TYR A 87 -8.26 12.99 -8.59
C TYR A 87 -6.93 13.02 -7.82
N GLU A 88 -6.09 14.04 -8.05
CA GLU A 88 -4.82 14.21 -7.34
C GLU A 88 -5.02 14.32 -5.82
N TYR A 89 -5.99 15.14 -5.39
CA TYR A 89 -6.34 15.27 -3.98
C TYR A 89 -6.79 13.94 -3.36
N ALA A 90 -7.69 13.22 -4.04
CA ALA A 90 -8.17 11.93 -3.57
C ALA A 90 -7.06 10.87 -3.49
N SER A 91 -6.20 10.83 -4.51
CA SER A 91 -5.05 9.93 -4.55
C SER A 91 -4.05 10.22 -3.43
N SER A 92 -3.82 11.50 -3.11
CA SER A 92 -2.97 11.91 -1.99
C SER A 92 -3.53 11.48 -0.63
N LEU A 93 -4.85 11.64 -0.42
CA LEU A 93 -5.52 11.15 0.79
C LEU A 93 -5.39 9.63 0.95
N LEU A 94 -5.63 8.88 -0.13
CA LEU A 94 -5.53 7.42 -0.12
C LEU A 94 -4.10 6.93 0.11
N ALA A 95 -3.11 7.58 -0.52
CA ALA A 95 -1.70 7.28 -0.28
C ALA A 95 -1.28 7.56 1.18
N GLY A 96 -1.84 8.60 1.79
CA GLY A 96 -1.65 8.89 3.21
C GLY A 96 -2.21 7.80 4.13
N ILE A 97 -3.36 7.21 3.78
CA ILE A 97 -3.96 6.10 4.53
C ILE A 97 -3.14 4.82 4.35
N SER A 98 -2.79 4.46 3.11
CA SER A 98 -1.99 3.26 2.84
C SER A 98 -0.62 3.32 3.49
N GLY A 99 0.06 4.47 3.46
CA GLY A 99 1.35 4.67 4.11
C GLY A 99 1.30 4.48 5.63
N ILE A 100 0.19 4.86 6.28
CA ILE A 100 -0.01 4.61 7.73
C ILE A 100 -0.18 3.13 8.02
N LEU A 101 -0.88 2.40 7.15
CA LEU A 101 -1.14 0.97 7.33
C LEU A 101 0.12 0.13 7.06
N ASP A 102 0.91 0.51 6.05
CA ASP A 102 2.07 -0.22 5.55
C ASP A 102 3.34 -0.05 6.41
N TYR A 103 3.47 1.06 7.15
CA TYR A 103 4.63 1.37 8.02
C TYR A 103 5.00 0.26 9.03
N ARG A 104 4.12 -0.72 9.29
CA ARG A 104 4.39 -1.85 10.20
C ARG A 104 4.93 -3.11 9.51
N ASP A 105 4.75 -3.29 8.20
CA ASP A 105 5.19 -4.52 7.52
C ASP A 105 6.73 -4.63 7.48
N SER A 106 7.41 -3.49 7.30
CA SER A 106 8.87 -3.36 7.26
C SER A 106 9.58 -3.64 8.58
N LYS A 107 8.88 -3.65 9.73
CA LYS A 107 9.48 -3.93 11.04
C LYS A 107 9.44 -5.40 11.46
N SER A 108 8.59 -6.22 10.83
CA SER A 108 8.44 -7.64 11.21
C SER A 108 9.40 -8.59 10.49
N LYS A 109 10.03 -8.16 9.38
CA LYS A 109 11.00 -9.00 8.65
C LYS A 109 12.37 -9.11 9.34
N THR A 110 12.64 -8.25 10.32
CA THR A 110 13.92 -8.16 11.03
C THR A 110 13.98 -9.03 12.30
N GLU A 111 12.83 -9.51 12.79
CA GLU A 111 12.76 -10.32 14.03
C GLU A 111 12.60 -11.82 13.72
N ASP A 112 11.90 -12.18 12.64
CA ASP A 112 11.71 -13.58 12.22
C ASP A 112 13.02 -14.24 11.69
N SER A 113 14.03 -13.45 11.35
CA SER A 113 15.36 -13.92 10.93
C SER A 113 16.34 -14.14 12.10
N LYS A 114 15.96 -13.83 13.36
CA LYS A 114 16.82 -14.00 14.54
C LYS A 114 16.47 -15.20 15.42
N LEU A 115 15.43 -15.96 15.12
CA LEU A 115 15.05 -17.18 15.88
C LEU A 115 15.39 -18.49 15.16
N GLY A 116 16.12 -18.42 14.03
CA GLY A 116 16.56 -19.58 13.25
C GLY A 116 17.95 -20.14 13.61
N GLU A 117 18.73 -19.50 14.47
CA GLU A 117 20.10 -19.95 14.83
C GLU A 117 20.25 -20.24 16.34
N ILE A 118 19.43 -21.14 16.88
CA ILE A 118 19.84 -21.92 18.06
C ILE A 118 19.64 -23.41 17.76
N GLY A 119 20.49 -23.91 16.87
CA GLY A 119 20.44 -25.29 16.42
C GLY A 119 21.82 -25.79 16.01
N SER A 120 22.57 -26.24 17.01
CA SER A 120 23.63 -27.26 16.91
C SER A 120 25.04 -26.85 16.46
N VAL A 121 26.00 -27.60 17.02
CA VAL A 121 27.45 -27.68 16.73
C VAL A 121 28.27 -26.56 17.42
N GLY A 122 29.11 -26.80 18.43
CA GLY A 122 30.02 -27.93 18.61
C GLY A 122 31.43 -27.53 18.16
N GLY A 123 32.20 -26.89 19.05
CA GLY A 123 33.66 -26.79 18.96
C GLY A 123 34.27 -25.80 17.96
N GLY A 124 35.30 -25.07 18.41
CA GLY A 124 36.34 -24.53 17.52
C GLY A 124 36.29 -23.03 17.23
N VAL A 125 37.11 -22.28 17.97
CA VAL A 125 37.89 -21.10 17.53
C VAL A 125 37.67 -20.61 16.09
N ALA A 126 37.06 -19.42 15.94
CA ALA A 126 37.38 -18.49 14.85
C ALA A 126 36.90 -17.07 15.20
N GLN A 127 37.86 -16.20 15.51
CA GLN A 127 37.73 -14.76 15.27
C GLN A 127 37.61 -14.47 13.76
N LYS A 128 37.15 -13.25 13.44
CA LYS A 128 36.94 -12.61 12.13
C LYS A 128 35.48 -12.75 11.65
N MET A 129 34.84 -11.75 11.06
CA MET A 129 35.34 -10.55 10.41
C MET A 129 34.19 -9.54 10.35
N VAL A 130 34.47 -8.28 10.65
CA VAL A 130 33.63 -7.15 10.24
C VAL A 130 33.59 -7.14 8.72
N LEU A 131 32.41 -7.28 8.11
CA LEU A 131 32.15 -6.71 6.79
C LEU A 131 30.87 -5.90 6.84
N SER A 132 31.08 -4.59 7.04
CA SER A 132 30.14 -3.56 6.65
C SER A 132 30.05 -3.50 5.12
N ALA A 133 28.95 -2.90 4.65
CA ALA A 133 28.72 -2.38 3.31
C ALA A 133 28.13 -3.36 2.29
N GLY A 134 26.91 -3.02 1.85
CA GLY A 134 26.45 -3.35 0.51
C GLY A 134 25.01 -3.83 0.43
N PHE A 135 24.03 -2.94 0.63
CA PHE A 135 22.80 -3.06 -0.17
C PHE A 135 22.07 -1.72 -0.30
N ARG A 136 22.37 -1.00 -1.38
CA ARG A 136 21.63 0.19 -1.82
C ARG A 136 21.23 0.01 -3.29
N ILE A 137 19.92 -0.19 -3.46
CA ILE A 137 19.06 0.21 -4.59
C ILE A 137 19.08 -0.65 -5.86
N LEU A 138 17.98 -1.40 -6.05
CA LEU A 138 17.45 -1.75 -7.37
C LEU A 138 16.91 -0.48 -8.04
N GLY A 139 17.42 -0.23 -9.25
CA GLY A 139 17.23 1.00 -10.02
C GLY A 139 15.94 1.08 -10.83
N TYR A 140 15.70 2.32 -11.27
CA TYR A 140 14.94 2.63 -12.47
C TYR A 140 15.92 2.96 -13.59
N GLY A 141 15.76 2.29 -14.74
CA GLY A 141 15.95 2.90 -16.06
C GLY A 141 17.33 2.81 -16.72
N SER A 142 17.33 2.13 -17.87
CA SER A 142 18.27 2.24 -19.00
C SER A 142 19.54 1.38 -18.93
N THR A 143 19.48 0.21 -19.57
CA THR A 143 20.66 -0.39 -20.20
C THR A 143 20.29 -0.81 -21.61
N SER A 144 20.99 -0.18 -22.56
CA SER A 144 20.97 -0.51 -23.97
C SER A 144 21.55 -1.91 -24.19
N PHE A 145 20.87 -2.60 -25.09
CA PHE A 145 21.21 -3.86 -25.73
C PHE A 145 22.55 -3.81 -26.48
N SER A 146 23.42 -4.79 -26.27
CA SER A 146 24.48 -5.21 -27.21
C SER A 146 24.83 -6.68 -26.94
N LEU A 147 24.49 -7.53 -27.91
CA LEU A 147 24.86 -8.95 -27.97
C LEU A 147 26.38 -9.11 -28.13
N GLN A 148 26.97 -10.09 -27.46
CA GLN A 148 28.04 -10.86 -28.09
C GLN A 148 28.01 -12.32 -27.64
N GLU A 149 28.10 -13.19 -28.64
CA GLU A 149 27.92 -14.64 -28.66
C GLU A 149 28.91 -15.42 -27.79
N SER A 150 28.41 -16.49 -27.17
CA SER A 150 29.22 -17.61 -26.72
C SER A 150 28.95 -18.80 -27.65
N VAL A 151 29.86 -19.05 -28.59
CA VAL A 151 29.89 -20.33 -29.33
C VAL A 151 30.83 -21.28 -28.58
N GLN A 152 30.27 -22.42 -28.15
CA GLN A 152 30.98 -23.59 -27.65
C GLN A 152 31.67 -24.37 -28.78
N GLY A 153 32.75 -25.07 -28.44
CA GLY A 153 33.37 -26.14 -29.23
C GLY A 153 34.86 -25.86 -29.50
N ALA A 154 35.82 -26.74 -29.23
CA ALA A 154 35.80 -28.18 -28.97
C ALA A 154 36.97 -28.57 -28.06
#